data_AF-A0A804QT64-F1
#
_entry.id   AF-A0A804QT64-F1
#
_cell.length_a   1.000
_cell.length_b   1.000
_cell.length_c   1.000
_cell.angle_alpha   90.00
_cell.angle_beta   90.00
_cell.angle_gamma   90.00
#
_symmetry.space_group_name_H-M   'P 1'
#
loop_
_entity.id
_entity.type
_entity.pdbx_description
1 polymer ?
#
loop_
_entity_poly.entity_id
_entity_poly.type
_entity_poly.pdbx_seq_one_letter_code
_entity_poly.pdbx_strand_id
1 'polypeptide(L)'
;MVVPVPPPPLLASHVAVRAAASAISHGRRVLLNGDHPPQVAALGRGDWVKLICGASFEDAADVRNLSLVYTLAGVDCIDCAADASVVGAVNEGIEVAASIVPTVQRPWLMISVNDDCRDLHFRKAEFDPDDCPLDCSKPCEKVCPADAISLKHSMVDGERTLSDPLRGKYEGGVITERCYGCGRCLPVCPYDRIRAVSYVRDPTMTAELLKRDDVDAIEIHTTGKGTDMFNTLWDNLSGSINNVKLVSLPDIGESTVDLMNTIYTIMEPHFKGYNLWQLDGRPMSGDIGRGATRETVSFAAHVASMSERPPGFYQLAGGTNSYTVDYLKKAGLFQSSNWNSGTATSEMASSHQALIGGIAYGGYARKIVGRVLRKIPEQFGRVHIEDHPDHLLEALQEAMSLVGPVKGYIPSHSKPFMKQVDRQ
;
A
#
# COMPACT_ATOMS: atom_id res chain seq x y z
N MET A 1 18.84 -40.31 0.54
CA MET A 1 17.49 -39.92 0.99
C MET A 1 17.64 -39.07 2.24
N VAL A 2 17.44 -37.77 2.12
CA VAL A 2 17.39 -36.87 3.28
C VAL A 2 15.97 -36.93 3.81
N VAL A 3 15.80 -37.41 5.04
CA VAL A 3 14.50 -37.46 5.70
C VAL A 3 14.08 -36.01 6.00
N PRO A 4 12.88 -35.54 5.59
CA PRO A 4 12.41 -34.23 5.98
C PRO A 4 12.20 -34.21 7.49
N VAL A 5 12.90 -33.33 8.20
CA VAL A 5 12.63 -33.04 9.60
C VAL A 5 11.26 -32.35 9.64
N PRO A 6 10.28 -32.84 10.43
CA PRO A 6 8.99 -32.16 10.53
C PRO A 6 9.21 -30.75 11.13
N PRO A 7 8.53 -29.73 10.60
CA PRO A 7 8.69 -28.37 11.12
C PRO A 7 8.34 -28.35 12.61
N PRO A 8 9.11 -27.63 13.44
CA PRO A 8 8.76 -27.47 14.85
C PRO A 8 7.36 -26.87 14.97
N PRO A 9 6.57 -27.25 15.99
CA PRO A 9 5.25 -26.67 16.20
C PRO A 9 5.36 -25.14 16.27
N LEU A 10 4.47 -24.43 15.56
CA LEU A 10 4.44 -22.97 15.38
C LEU A 10 4.74 -22.18 16.66
N LEU A 11 4.38 -22.74 17.83
CA LEU A 11 4.59 -22.17 19.16
C LEU A 11 6.07 -22.02 19.58
N ALA A 12 6.97 -22.91 19.19
CA ALA A 12 8.39 -22.86 19.59
C ALA A 12 9.25 -22.11 18.57
N SER A 13 8.88 -22.17 17.28
CA SER A 13 9.65 -21.58 16.18
C SER A 13 9.56 -20.06 16.11
N HIS A 14 8.50 -19.46 16.66
CA HIS A 14 8.22 -18.02 16.57
C HIS A 14 8.58 -17.21 17.82
N VAL A 15 9.34 -17.75 18.78
CA VAL A 15 9.65 -17.06 20.05
C VAL A 15 10.27 -15.68 19.82
N ALA A 16 11.25 -15.57 18.91
CA ALA A 16 11.89 -14.30 18.59
C ALA A 16 10.94 -13.31 17.90
N VAL A 17 10.10 -13.80 16.98
CA VAL A 17 9.06 -13.00 16.29
C VAL A 17 8.06 -12.45 17.32
N ARG A 18 7.58 -13.29 18.24
CA ARG A 18 6.68 -12.87 19.32
C ARG A 18 7.32 -11.82 20.22
N ALA A 19 8.57 -12.03 20.62
CA ALA A 19 9.29 -11.07 21.45
C ALA A 19 9.40 -9.70 20.76
N ALA A 20 9.75 -9.68 19.48
CA ALA A 20 9.84 -8.45 18.68
C ALA A 20 8.47 -7.75 18.54
N ALA A 21 7.43 -8.48 18.16
CA ALA A 21 6.10 -7.91 17.96
C ALA A 21 5.41 -7.50 19.28
N SER A 22 5.57 -8.27 20.36
CA SER A 22 5.00 -7.93 21.67
C SER A 22 5.59 -6.66 22.28
N ALA A 23 6.82 -6.27 21.90
CA ALA A 23 7.39 -4.99 22.30
C ALA A 23 6.56 -3.79 21.80
N ILE A 24 5.82 -3.95 20.70
CA ILE A 24 4.91 -2.93 20.15
C ILE A 24 3.67 -2.77 21.05
N SER A 25 3.08 -3.87 21.50
CA SER A 25 1.89 -3.88 22.36
C SER A 25 2.14 -3.27 23.75
N HIS A 26 3.35 -3.41 24.30
CA HIS A 26 3.70 -2.88 25.63
C HIS A 26 3.96 -1.36 25.64
N GLY A 27 4.37 -0.78 24.51
CA GLY A 27 4.48 0.67 24.33
C GLY A 27 3.12 1.36 24.15
N ARG A 28 2.04 0.59 23.96
CA ARG A 28 0.70 1.05 23.53
C ARG A 28 -0.31 1.23 24.68
N ARG A 29 0.10 1.29 25.95
CA ARG A 29 -0.79 1.65 27.07
C ARG A 29 -1.25 3.11 26.93
N VAL A 30 -2.27 3.34 26.12
CA VAL A 30 -2.98 4.61 26.00
C VAL A 30 -4.36 4.44 26.65
N LEU A 31 -4.66 5.32 27.61
CA LEU A 31 -6.00 5.50 28.15
C LEU A 31 -6.92 5.90 27.00
N LEU A 32 -7.82 5.00 26.60
CA LEU A 32 -8.91 5.31 25.68
C LEU A 32 -9.86 6.28 26.40
N ASN A 33 -9.64 7.58 26.24
CA ASN A 33 -10.67 8.57 26.54
C ASN A 33 -11.58 8.69 25.31
N GLY A 34 -12.54 7.76 25.16
CA GLY A 34 -13.63 7.83 24.18
C GLY A 34 -14.04 6.51 23.52
N ASP A 35 -15.27 6.47 23.02
CA ASP A 35 -15.94 5.32 22.36
C ASP A 35 -15.43 5.00 20.93
N HIS A 36 -14.32 5.59 20.49
CA HIS A 36 -13.83 5.46 19.10
C HIS A 36 -12.93 4.22 18.90
N PRO A 37 -12.94 3.58 17.71
CA PRO A 37 -12.01 2.52 17.38
C PRO A 37 -10.53 2.95 17.53
N PRO A 38 -9.61 2.05 17.91
CA PRO A 38 -8.18 2.35 18.06
C PRO A 38 -7.54 3.03 16.82
N GLN A 39 -8.00 2.64 15.64
CA GLN A 39 -7.68 3.19 14.32
C GLN A 39 -7.96 4.69 14.21
N VAL A 40 -9.12 5.13 14.69
CA VAL A 40 -9.53 6.54 14.68
C VAL A 40 -8.70 7.34 15.67
N ALA A 41 -8.43 6.76 16.84
CA ALA A 41 -7.56 7.39 17.83
C ALA A 41 -6.13 7.58 17.27
N ALA A 42 -5.63 6.65 16.46
CA ALA A 42 -4.34 6.78 15.77
C ALA A 42 -4.32 7.96 14.78
N LEU A 43 -5.40 8.13 13.99
CA LEU A 43 -5.58 9.28 13.11
C LEU A 43 -5.64 10.59 13.89
N GLY A 44 -6.37 10.63 15.02
CA GLY A 44 -6.45 11.80 15.89
C GLY A 44 -5.09 12.23 16.44
N ARG A 45 -4.26 11.26 16.87
CA ARG A 45 -2.91 11.51 17.41
C ARG A 45 -1.84 11.81 16.37
N GLY A 46 -2.11 11.60 15.08
CA GLY A 46 -1.09 11.73 14.04
C GLY A 46 -0.13 10.55 13.96
N ASP A 47 -0.49 9.39 14.52
CA ASP A 47 0.34 8.18 14.51
C ASP A 47 -0.18 7.08 13.58
N TRP A 48 -1.21 7.34 12.77
CA TRP A 48 -1.77 6.37 11.84
C TRP A 48 -0.77 5.88 10.78
N VAL A 49 -0.78 4.57 10.52
CA VAL A 49 0.00 3.93 9.46
C VAL A 49 -0.88 3.00 8.63
N LYS A 50 -0.91 3.26 7.32
CA LYS A 50 -1.57 2.43 6.31
C LYS A 50 -0.52 1.70 5.46
N LEU A 51 -0.66 0.40 5.27
CA LEU A 51 0.06 -0.35 4.24
C LEU A 51 -0.74 -0.29 2.94
N ILE A 52 -0.11 0.08 1.82
CA ILE A 52 -0.70 -0.02 0.48
C ILE A 52 -0.07 -1.21 -0.23
N CYS A 53 -0.78 -2.33 -0.31
CA CYS A 53 -0.41 -3.47 -1.16
C CYS A 53 -0.52 -3.08 -2.64
N GLY A 54 -1.51 -2.26 -3.00
CA GLY A 54 -1.65 -1.63 -4.32
C GLY A 54 -2.97 -1.98 -5.00
N ALA A 55 -3.65 -0.96 -5.53
CA ALA A 55 -4.97 -1.07 -6.15
C ALA A 55 -5.01 -2.02 -7.37
N SER A 56 -3.90 -2.15 -8.09
CA SER A 56 -3.71 -3.08 -9.23
C SER A 56 -2.79 -4.27 -8.90
N PHE A 57 -2.31 -4.41 -7.67
CA PHE A 57 -1.45 -5.53 -7.28
C PHE A 57 -2.31 -6.67 -6.70
N GLU A 58 -2.39 -7.77 -7.44
CA GLU A 58 -3.33 -8.88 -7.21
C GLU A 58 -2.61 -10.21 -6.97
N ASP A 59 -1.29 -10.20 -6.76
CA ASP A 59 -0.56 -11.40 -6.34
C ASP A 59 -0.92 -11.75 -4.88
N ALA A 60 -1.92 -12.60 -4.72
CA ALA A 60 -2.44 -13.04 -3.43
C ALA A 60 -1.35 -13.58 -2.49
N ALA A 61 -0.32 -14.27 -3.00
CA ALA A 61 0.73 -14.82 -2.16
C ALA A 61 1.61 -13.72 -1.54
N ASP A 62 2.01 -12.74 -2.34
CA ASP A 62 2.79 -11.59 -1.85
C ASP A 62 1.93 -10.72 -0.92
N VAL A 63 0.66 -10.48 -1.26
CA VAL A 63 -0.28 -9.70 -0.44
C VAL A 63 -0.50 -10.33 0.93
N ARG A 64 -0.65 -11.66 1.00
CA ARG A 64 -0.78 -12.39 2.26
C ARG A 64 0.44 -12.18 3.17
N ASN A 65 1.63 -12.38 2.63
CA ASN A 65 2.88 -12.22 3.38
C ASN A 65 3.11 -10.77 3.84
N LEU A 66 2.79 -9.79 2.98
CA LEU A 66 2.80 -8.38 3.34
C LEU A 66 1.86 -8.09 4.51
N SER A 67 0.64 -8.61 4.43
CA SER A 67 -0.40 -8.41 5.44
C SER A 67 -0.02 -9.01 6.78
N LEU A 68 0.59 -10.20 6.79
CA LEU A 68 1.15 -10.82 7.99
C LEU A 68 2.22 -9.95 8.64
N VAL A 69 3.27 -9.59 7.88
CA VAL A 69 4.43 -8.86 8.42
C VAL A 69 4.02 -7.49 8.95
N TYR A 70 3.19 -6.75 8.23
CA TYR A 70 2.79 -5.40 8.64
C TYR A 70 1.72 -5.38 9.73
N THR A 71 0.85 -6.40 9.81
CA THR A 71 0.00 -6.59 10.99
C THR A 71 0.85 -6.76 12.25
N LEU A 72 1.87 -7.63 12.19
CA LEU A 72 2.83 -7.79 13.30
C LEU A 72 3.60 -6.50 13.61
N ALA A 73 3.90 -5.68 12.60
CA ALA A 73 4.51 -4.36 12.78
C ALA A 73 3.53 -3.30 13.33
N GLY A 74 2.24 -3.61 13.49
CA GLY A 74 1.27 -2.73 14.13
C GLY A 74 0.72 -1.60 13.25
N VAL A 75 0.64 -1.81 11.94
CA VAL A 75 -0.14 -0.91 11.05
C VAL A 75 -1.61 -0.87 11.47
N ASP A 76 -2.30 0.21 11.15
CA ASP A 76 -3.72 0.38 11.50
C ASP A 76 -4.66 0.01 10.35
N CYS A 77 -4.15 0.00 9.12
CA CYS A 77 -4.91 -0.31 7.92
C CYS A 77 -4.04 -1.01 6.87
N ILE A 78 -4.63 -1.97 6.16
CA ILE A 78 -4.04 -2.64 4.99
C ILE A 78 -4.98 -2.41 3.81
N ASP A 79 -4.45 -1.83 2.76
CA ASP A 79 -5.16 -1.47 1.54
C ASP A 79 -4.73 -2.33 0.36
N CYS A 80 -5.70 -2.89 -0.34
CA CYS A 80 -5.50 -3.84 -1.42
C CYS A 80 -6.45 -3.63 -2.60
N ALA A 81 -6.18 -4.33 -3.69
CA ALA A 81 -7.11 -4.39 -4.82
C ALA A 81 -8.50 -4.85 -4.38
N ALA A 82 -9.54 -4.25 -4.95
CA ALA A 82 -10.93 -4.70 -4.81
C ALA A 82 -11.18 -5.99 -5.60
N ASP A 83 -10.60 -7.09 -5.11
CA ASP A 83 -10.75 -8.46 -5.64
C ASP A 83 -10.94 -9.44 -4.48
N ALA A 84 -11.86 -10.39 -4.65
CA ALA A 84 -12.24 -11.33 -3.59
C ALA A 84 -11.08 -12.22 -3.11
N SER A 85 -10.19 -12.64 -4.02
CA SER A 85 -9.04 -13.48 -3.68
C SER A 85 -7.98 -12.68 -2.91
N VAL A 86 -7.78 -11.42 -3.29
CA VAL A 86 -6.85 -10.50 -2.62
C VAL A 86 -7.35 -10.13 -1.22
N VAL A 87 -8.65 -9.84 -1.06
CA VAL A 87 -9.29 -9.63 0.25
C VAL A 87 -9.12 -10.86 1.15
N GLY A 88 -9.31 -12.07 0.59
CA GLY A 88 -9.07 -13.32 1.30
C GLY A 88 -7.62 -13.46 1.77
N ALA A 89 -6.65 -13.13 0.92
CA ALA A 89 -5.22 -13.18 1.25
C ALA A 89 -4.81 -12.19 2.34
N VAL A 90 -5.37 -10.97 2.33
CA VAL A 90 -5.14 -9.98 3.40
C VAL A 90 -5.66 -10.52 4.73
N ASN A 91 -6.90 -11.01 4.75
CA ASN A 91 -7.50 -11.58 5.95
C ASN A 91 -6.71 -12.77 6.48
N GLU A 92 -6.28 -13.69 5.61
CA GLU A 92 -5.44 -14.81 6.02
C GLU A 92 -4.14 -14.33 6.69
N GLY A 93 -3.44 -13.36 6.10
CA GLY A 93 -2.22 -12.79 6.69
C GLY A 93 -2.46 -12.15 8.06
N ILE A 94 -3.58 -11.43 8.23
CA ILE A 94 -4.00 -10.84 9.52
C ILE A 94 -4.25 -11.94 10.56
N GLU A 95 -4.98 -13.01 10.20
CA GLU A 95 -5.29 -14.09 11.14
C GLU A 95 -4.05 -14.90 11.52
N VAL A 96 -3.12 -15.12 10.59
CA VAL A 96 -1.83 -15.74 10.93
C VAL A 96 -1.07 -14.85 11.90
N ALA A 97 -1.05 -13.53 11.71
CA ALA A 97 -0.41 -12.61 12.65
C ALA A 97 -1.03 -12.72 14.06
N ALA A 98 -2.36 -12.79 14.15
CA ALA A 98 -3.09 -12.99 15.40
C ALA A 98 -2.79 -14.35 16.05
N SER A 99 -2.59 -15.40 15.26
CA SER A 99 -2.19 -16.72 15.77
C SER A 99 -0.76 -16.71 16.37
N ILE A 100 0.15 -15.91 15.80
CA ILE A 100 1.51 -15.75 16.30
C ILE A 100 1.52 -14.86 17.55
N VAL A 101 0.81 -13.71 17.52
CA VAL A 101 0.71 -12.75 18.62
C VAL A 101 -0.77 -12.45 18.91
N PRO A 102 -1.39 -13.14 19.89
CA PRO A 102 -2.82 -12.98 20.18
C PRO A 102 -3.26 -11.57 20.59
N THR A 103 -2.31 -10.73 21.06
CA THR A 103 -2.56 -9.34 21.45
C THR A 103 -2.28 -8.34 20.32
N VAL A 104 -2.02 -8.80 19.09
CA VAL A 104 -1.81 -7.90 17.95
C VAL A 104 -3.12 -7.18 17.64
N GLN A 105 -3.01 -5.88 17.35
CA GLN A 105 -4.19 -5.12 16.94
C GLN A 105 -4.51 -5.47 15.48
N ARG A 106 -5.73 -5.94 15.23
CA ARG A 106 -6.23 -6.15 13.88
C ARG A 106 -6.31 -4.82 13.11
N PRO A 107 -5.60 -4.65 11.98
CA PRO A 107 -5.76 -3.49 11.13
C PRO A 107 -7.13 -3.51 10.43
N TRP A 108 -7.60 -2.35 9.99
CA TRP A 108 -8.72 -2.29 9.05
C TRP A 108 -8.29 -2.81 7.68
N LEU A 109 -9.17 -3.56 7.02
CA LEU A 109 -9.00 -3.91 5.61
C LEU A 109 -9.67 -2.86 4.73
N MET A 110 -8.89 -2.24 3.86
CA MET A 110 -9.35 -1.27 2.87
C MET A 110 -9.26 -1.86 1.45
N ILE A 111 -10.29 -1.66 0.64
CA ILE A 111 -10.22 -1.95 -0.80
C ILE A 111 -10.16 -0.66 -1.60
N SER A 112 -9.36 -0.63 -2.68
CA SER A 112 -9.25 0.54 -3.56
C SER A 112 -9.98 0.35 -4.89
N VAL A 113 -10.73 1.37 -5.30
CA VAL A 113 -11.45 1.49 -6.57
C VAL A 113 -11.21 2.85 -7.22
N ASN A 114 -11.64 3.02 -8.46
CA ASN A 114 -11.55 4.25 -9.22
C ASN A 114 -12.88 4.60 -9.88
N ASP A 115 -13.14 5.90 -10.04
CA ASP A 115 -14.30 6.41 -10.78
C ASP A 115 -14.05 6.47 -12.30
N ASP A 116 -12.80 6.55 -12.75
CA ASP A 116 -12.43 6.69 -14.16
C ASP A 116 -11.13 5.96 -14.57
N CYS A 117 -10.94 5.77 -15.87
CA CYS A 117 -9.80 5.03 -16.44
C CYS A 117 -8.50 5.84 -16.61
N ARG A 118 -8.45 7.10 -16.15
CA ARG A 118 -7.26 7.97 -16.28
C ARG A 118 -6.32 7.81 -15.08
N ASP A 119 -6.80 7.18 -14.02
CA ASP A 119 -5.98 6.91 -12.85
C ASP A 119 -4.81 5.96 -13.19
N LEU A 120 -3.61 6.40 -12.81
CA LEU A 120 -2.37 5.68 -13.02
C LEU A 120 -2.25 4.45 -12.10
N HIS A 121 -3.02 4.36 -11.03
CA HIS A 121 -3.09 3.21 -10.13
C HIS A 121 -3.90 2.05 -10.71
N PHE A 122 -4.75 2.29 -11.73
CA PHE A 122 -5.62 1.30 -12.38
C PHE A 122 -5.24 1.11 -13.83
N ARG A 123 -4.00 0.67 -14.03
CA ARG A 123 -3.47 0.30 -15.34
C ARG A 123 -2.47 -0.83 -15.20
N LYS A 124 -2.27 -1.58 -16.27
CA LYS A 124 -1.25 -2.63 -16.36
C LYS A 124 -0.44 -2.48 -17.64
N ALA A 125 0.79 -2.95 -17.61
CA ALA A 125 1.59 -3.09 -18.83
C ALA A 125 1.04 -4.25 -19.66
N GLU A 126 1.07 -4.12 -20.98
CA GLU A 126 0.70 -5.16 -21.91
C GLU A 126 1.62 -5.11 -23.14
N PHE A 127 2.02 -6.27 -23.66
CA PHE A 127 2.72 -6.42 -24.92
C PHE A 127 2.59 -7.87 -25.39
N ASP A 128 2.74 -8.11 -26.69
CA ASP A 128 2.84 -9.45 -27.26
C ASP A 128 4.31 -9.93 -27.18
N PRO A 129 4.63 -11.05 -26.50
CA PRO A 129 5.98 -11.58 -26.47
C PRO A 129 6.53 -11.95 -27.87
N ASP A 130 5.67 -12.26 -28.84
CA ASP A 130 6.06 -12.58 -30.22
C ASP A 130 6.56 -11.32 -30.98
N ASP A 131 6.15 -10.13 -30.55
CA ASP A 131 6.64 -8.85 -31.08
C ASP A 131 8.02 -8.45 -30.52
N CYS A 132 8.57 -9.19 -29.55
CA CYS A 132 9.83 -8.90 -28.90
C CYS A 132 11.03 -9.52 -29.65
N PRO A 133 11.98 -8.72 -30.18
CA PRO A 133 13.15 -9.26 -30.89
C PRO A 133 14.03 -10.13 -30.00
N LEU A 134 14.50 -11.27 -30.51
CA LEU A 134 15.31 -12.23 -29.75
C LEU A 134 16.62 -11.66 -29.19
N ASP A 135 17.17 -10.64 -29.85
CA ASP A 135 18.37 -9.89 -29.42
C ASP A 135 18.08 -8.82 -28.36
N CYS A 136 16.82 -8.66 -27.92
CA CYS A 136 16.44 -7.73 -26.88
C CYS A 136 17.13 -8.02 -25.54
N SER A 137 17.79 -6.99 -24.99
CA SER A 137 18.46 -7.03 -23.68
C SER A 137 17.52 -7.07 -22.47
N LYS A 138 16.19 -7.01 -22.74
CA LYS A 138 15.08 -7.05 -21.79
C LYS A 138 15.23 -6.04 -20.62
N PRO A 139 15.40 -4.74 -20.91
CA PRO A 139 15.48 -3.73 -19.85
C PRO A 139 14.16 -3.58 -19.07
N CYS A 140 13.02 -3.87 -19.71
CA CYS A 140 11.70 -3.85 -19.09
C CYS A 140 11.56 -4.86 -17.94
N GLU A 141 12.14 -6.06 -18.08
CA GLU A 141 12.18 -7.09 -17.04
C GLU A 141 13.03 -6.62 -15.85
N LYS A 142 14.23 -6.11 -16.10
CA LYS A 142 15.17 -5.66 -15.06
C LYS A 142 14.67 -4.46 -14.25
N VAL A 143 13.92 -3.54 -14.88
CA VAL A 143 13.43 -2.34 -14.21
C VAL A 143 12.13 -2.58 -13.44
N CYS A 144 11.44 -3.70 -13.67
CA CYS A 144 10.14 -3.98 -13.08
C CYS A 144 10.28 -4.29 -11.58
N PRO A 145 9.80 -3.43 -10.68
CA PRO A 145 10.02 -3.60 -9.24
C PRO A 145 9.19 -4.76 -8.63
N ALA A 146 8.20 -5.26 -9.36
CA ALA A 146 7.33 -6.35 -8.94
C ALA A 146 7.69 -7.68 -9.61
N ASP A 147 8.77 -7.74 -10.40
CA ASP A 147 9.15 -8.94 -11.15
C ASP A 147 7.99 -9.46 -12.04
N ALA A 148 7.19 -8.52 -12.56
CA ALA A 148 5.93 -8.80 -13.28
C ALA A 148 6.11 -9.03 -14.78
N ILE A 149 7.34 -9.11 -15.28
CA ILE A 149 7.64 -9.41 -16.68
C ILE A 149 8.60 -10.60 -16.68
N SER A 150 8.24 -11.67 -17.38
CA SER A 150 9.07 -12.87 -17.51
C SER A 150 9.08 -13.29 -18.97
N LEU A 151 10.23 -13.13 -19.64
CA LEU A 151 10.42 -13.54 -21.02
C LEU A 151 11.49 -14.64 -21.10
N LYS A 152 11.05 -15.87 -21.39
CA LYS A 152 11.94 -17.03 -21.52
C LYS A 152 12.12 -17.37 -22.99
N HIS A 153 13.35 -17.63 -23.39
CA HIS A 153 13.63 -18.07 -24.76
C HIS A 153 13.13 -19.50 -24.94
N SER A 154 12.27 -19.71 -25.94
CA SER A 154 11.76 -21.02 -26.33
C SER A 154 12.24 -21.35 -27.76
N MET A 155 12.70 -22.58 -27.95
CA MET A 155 13.02 -23.09 -29.29
C MET A 155 11.76 -23.74 -29.86
N VAL A 156 11.39 -23.40 -31.09
CA VAL A 156 10.29 -24.09 -31.77
C VAL A 156 10.81 -25.43 -32.30
N ASP A 157 10.27 -26.54 -31.79
CA ASP A 157 10.52 -27.89 -32.32
C ASP A 157 9.89 -28.02 -33.73
N GLY A 158 10.62 -27.56 -34.75
CA GLY A 158 10.31 -27.75 -36.16
C GLY A 158 11.51 -28.36 -36.88
N GLU A 159 11.25 -29.22 -37.88
CA GLU A 159 12.29 -29.85 -38.71
C GLU A 159 13.32 -28.82 -39.18
N ARG A 160 14.60 -29.09 -38.87
CA ARG A 160 15.76 -28.30 -39.29
C ARG A 160 15.84 -28.30 -40.82
N THR A 161 15.16 -27.36 -41.47
CA THR A 161 15.50 -26.99 -42.84
C THR A 161 16.76 -26.13 -42.77
N LEU A 162 17.76 -26.47 -43.58
CA LEU A 162 19.12 -25.91 -43.59
C LEU A 162 19.20 -24.40 -43.94
N SER A 163 18.08 -23.68 -43.95
CA SER A 163 17.96 -22.31 -44.48
C SER A 163 17.39 -21.27 -43.50
N ASP A 164 17.04 -21.61 -42.25
CA ASP A 164 16.50 -20.61 -41.29
C ASP A 164 17.18 -20.74 -39.91
N PRO A 165 18.20 -19.92 -39.60
CA PRO A 165 19.04 -20.16 -38.42
C PRO A 165 18.38 -19.91 -37.05
N LEU A 166 17.26 -19.20 -36.92
CA LEU A 166 16.77 -18.74 -35.61
C LEU A 166 15.23 -18.55 -35.58
N ARG A 167 14.45 -19.64 -35.66
CA ARG A 167 13.04 -19.60 -35.20
C ARG A 167 12.97 -19.80 -33.68
N GLY A 168 13.60 -18.89 -32.94
CA GLY A 168 13.33 -18.72 -31.51
C GLY A 168 12.12 -17.80 -31.32
N LYS A 169 11.38 -17.96 -30.23
CA LYS A 169 10.41 -16.97 -29.77
C LYS A 169 10.54 -16.78 -28.26
N TYR A 170 10.03 -15.66 -27.76
CA TYR A 170 9.85 -15.53 -26.33
C TYR A 170 8.53 -16.17 -25.90
N GLU A 171 8.56 -16.90 -24.80
CA GLU A 171 7.37 -17.33 -24.08
C GLU A 171 7.25 -16.55 -22.77
N GLY A 172 6.00 -16.36 -22.33
CA GLY A 172 5.67 -15.59 -21.14
C GLY A 172 5.08 -14.22 -21.50
N GLY A 173 5.56 -13.16 -20.84
CA GLY A 173 5.01 -11.81 -20.98
C GLY A 173 4.83 -11.13 -19.63
N VAL A 174 3.78 -10.31 -19.52
CA VAL A 174 3.41 -9.66 -18.26
C VAL A 174 2.63 -10.64 -17.39
N ILE A 175 3.08 -10.82 -16.15
CA ILE A 175 2.32 -11.50 -15.09
C ILE A 175 1.33 -10.47 -14.54
N THR A 176 0.09 -10.54 -15.04
CA THR A 176 -0.95 -9.54 -14.80
C THR A 176 -1.15 -9.25 -13.31
N GLU A 177 -1.17 -10.28 -12.48
CA GLU A 177 -1.44 -10.18 -11.04
C GLU A 177 -0.33 -9.41 -10.30
N ARG A 178 0.92 -9.51 -10.75
CA ARG A 178 2.05 -8.78 -10.16
C ARG A 178 2.20 -7.36 -10.72
N CYS A 179 1.67 -7.10 -11.91
CA CYS A 179 1.79 -5.80 -12.56
C CYS A 179 0.85 -4.78 -11.93
N TYR A 180 1.41 -3.82 -11.18
CA TYR A 180 0.65 -2.75 -10.55
C TYR A 180 0.65 -1.42 -11.33
N GLY A 181 1.11 -1.42 -12.59
CA GLY A 181 0.98 -0.22 -13.45
C GLY A 181 2.01 0.88 -13.24
N CYS A 182 3.15 0.61 -12.58
CA CYS A 182 4.17 1.65 -12.30
C CYS A 182 4.71 2.37 -13.55
N GLY A 183 4.61 1.75 -14.73
CA GLY A 183 5.01 2.34 -16.01
C GLY A 183 6.51 2.42 -16.24
N ARG A 184 7.37 1.91 -15.34
CA ARG A 184 8.84 1.95 -15.51
C ARG A 184 9.33 1.20 -16.74
N CYS A 185 8.61 0.15 -17.14
CA CYS A 185 8.92 -0.64 -18.33
C CYS A 185 8.67 0.12 -19.65
N LEU A 186 7.74 1.09 -19.65
CA LEU A 186 7.32 1.81 -20.86
C LEU A 186 8.49 2.59 -21.49
N PRO A 187 9.15 3.54 -20.81
CA PRO A 187 10.19 4.36 -21.44
C PRO A 187 11.50 3.63 -21.70
N VAL A 188 11.71 2.45 -21.10
CA VAL A 188 12.96 1.69 -21.27
C VAL A 188 12.89 0.66 -22.39
N CYS A 189 11.70 0.40 -22.95
CA CYS A 189 11.57 -0.54 -24.06
C CYS A 189 12.19 0.06 -25.33
N PRO A 190 13.29 -0.50 -25.87
CA PRO A 190 13.97 0.10 -27.02
C PRO A 190 13.17 0.00 -28.33
N TYR A 191 12.13 -0.82 -28.34
CA TYR A 191 11.27 -1.07 -29.51
C TYR A 191 9.86 -0.50 -29.34
N ASP A 192 9.58 0.20 -28.24
CA ASP A 192 8.28 0.82 -27.96
C ASP A 192 7.07 -0.15 -28.09
N ARG A 193 7.25 -1.40 -27.62
CA ARG A 193 6.23 -2.48 -27.73
C ARG A 193 5.30 -2.57 -26.54
N ILE A 194 5.60 -1.88 -25.44
CA ILE A 194 4.85 -2.00 -24.19
C ILE A 194 3.85 -0.85 -24.10
N ARG A 195 2.57 -1.20 -24.00
CA ARG A 195 1.49 -0.25 -23.78
C ARG A 195 0.99 -0.30 -22.34
N ALA A 196 0.42 0.80 -21.87
CA ALA A 196 -0.34 0.83 -20.63
C ALA A 196 -1.83 0.69 -20.95
N VAL A 197 -2.48 -0.29 -20.33
CA VAL A 197 -3.91 -0.55 -20.47
C VAL A 197 -4.57 -0.21 -19.16
N SER A 198 -5.37 0.87 -19.16
CA SER A 198 -6.14 1.31 -18.02
C SER A 198 -7.48 0.58 -17.92
N TYR A 199 -8.03 0.51 -16.71
CA TYR A 199 -9.32 -0.10 -16.45
C TYR A 199 -10.05 0.59 -15.31
N VAL A 200 -11.33 0.26 -15.14
CA VAL A 200 -12.16 0.71 -13.99
C VAL A 200 -12.63 -0.53 -13.25
N ARG A 201 -12.62 -0.50 -11.91
CA ARG A 201 -13.17 -1.59 -11.11
C ARG A 201 -14.68 -1.68 -11.30
N ASP A 202 -15.19 -2.90 -11.40
CA ASP A 202 -16.62 -3.13 -11.56
C ASP A 202 -17.37 -2.68 -10.28
N PRO A 203 -18.30 -1.70 -10.37
CA PRO A 203 -19.01 -1.20 -9.20
C PRO A 203 -19.92 -2.23 -8.54
N THR A 204 -20.47 -3.18 -9.30
CA THR A 204 -21.37 -4.22 -8.78
C THR A 204 -20.57 -5.23 -7.96
N MET A 205 -19.44 -5.70 -8.49
CA MET A 205 -18.53 -6.58 -7.76
C MET A 205 -17.96 -5.90 -6.51
N THR A 206 -17.66 -4.60 -6.60
CA THR A 206 -17.22 -3.80 -5.45
C THR A 206 -18.32 -3.73 -4.38
N ALA A 207 -19.56 -3.43 -4.76
CA ALA A 207 -20.68 -3.38 -3.83
C ALA A 207 -20.90 -4.72 -3.11
N GLU A 208 -20.77 -5.85 -3.81
CA GLU A 208 -20.83 -7.18 -3.18
C GLU A 208 -19.68 -7.42 -2.20
N LEU A 209 -18.47 -6.93 -2.48
CA LEU A 209 -17.36 -6.98 -1.52
C LEU A 209 -17.64 -6.15 -0.27
N LEU A 210 -18.18 -4.93 -0.41
CA LEU A 210 -18.50 -4.04 0.71
C LEU A 210 -19.64 -4.55 1.60
N LYS A 211 -20.46 -5.48 1.10
CA LYS A 211 -21.52 -6.14 1.90
C LYS A 211 -20.98 -7.24 2.80
N ARG A 212 -19.72 -7.68 2.62
CA ARG A 212 -19.08 -8.69 3.46
C ARG A 212 -18.63 -8.06 4.79
N ASP A 213 -18.59 -8.87 5.84
CA ASP A 213 -18.14 -8.44 7.18
C ASP A 213 -16.60 -8.37 7.31
N ASP A 214 -15.85 -8.60 6.23
CA ASP A 214 -14.38 -8.67 6.21
C ASP A 214 -13.72 -7.53 5.41
N VAL A 215 -14.49 -6.48 5.07
CA VAL A 215 -14.00 -5.21 4.50
C VAL A 215 -14.41 -4.06 5.41
N ASP A 216 -13.43 -3.31 5.93
CA ASP A 216 -13.67 -2.23 6.90
C ASP A 216 -13.69 -0.84 6.29
N ALA A 217 -13.02 -0.64 5.15
CA ALA A 217 -12.71 0.66 4.57
C ALA A 217 -12.74 0.61 3.04
N ILE A 218 -12.97 1.75 2.39
CA ILE A 218 -12.86 1.90 0.94
C ILE A 218 -11.97 3.10 0.60
N GLU A 219 -11.17 2.95 -0.44
CA GLU A 219 -10.48 4.04 -1.09
C GLU A 219 -11.08 4.24 -2.48
N ILE A 220 -11.49 5.47 -2.79
CA ILE A 220 -12.01 5.84 -4.10
C ILE A 220 -11.00 6.80 -4.72
N HIS A 221 -10.37 6.38 -5.80
CA HIS A 221 -9.55 7.26 -6.60
C HIS A 221 -10.43 8.05 -7.57
N THR A 222 -10.14 9.34 -7.68
CA THR A 222 -10.76 10.23 -8.65
C THR A 222 -9.70 11.14 -9.28
N THR A 223 -9.81 11.41 -10.57
CA THR A 223 -8.91 12.37 -11.24
C THR A 223 -9.46 13.79 -11.26
N GLY A 224 -10.63 14.02 -10.66
CA GLY A 224 -11.29 15.33 -10.60
C GLY A 224 -11.85 15.83 -11.94
N LYS A 225 -11.64 15.10 -13.04
CA LYS A 225 -12.09 15.48 -14.38
C LYS A 225 -13.54 15.06 -14.68
N GLY A 226 -14.44 15.39 -13.75
CA GLY A 226 -15.89 15.17 -13.85
C GLY A 226 -16.48 14.59 -12.57
N THR A 227 -17.15 15.43 -11.77
CA THR A 227 -17.85 15.03 -10.54
C THR A 227 -18.99 14.05 -10.80
N ASP A 228 -19.54 14.02 -12.01
CA ASP A 228 -20.62 13.11 -12.42
C ASP A 228 -20.18 11.64 -12.37
N MET A 229 -18.91 11.35 -12.70
CA MET A 229 -18.36 9.99 -12.64
C MET A 229 -18.24 9.53 -11.20
N PHE A 230 -17.70 10.39 -10.33
CA PHE A 230 -17.66 10.15 -8.90
C PHE A 230 -19.06 9.94 -8.33
N ASN A 231 -20.02 10.82 -8.67
CA ASN A 231 -21.39 10.70 -8.19
C ASN A 231 -22.04 9.40 -8.65
N THR A 232 -21.83 8.99 -9.91
CA THR A 232 -22.34 7.70 -10.42
C THR A 232 -21.75 6.53 -9.66
N LEU A 233 -20.43 6.51 -9.40
CA LEU A 233 -19.81 5.47 -8.60
C LEU A 233 -20.36 5.48 -7.17
N TRP A 234 -20.44 6.66 -6.55
CA TRP A 234 -20.94 6.84 -5.19
C TRP A 234 -22.37 6.36 -5.03
N ASP A 235 -23.27 6.71 -5.96
CA ASP A 235 -24.67 6.25 -5.96
C ASP A 235 -24.75 4.72 -6.03
N ASN A 236 -23.94 4.08 -6.87
CA ASN A 236 -23.87 2.62 -6.98
C ASN A 236 -23.34 1.93 -5.70
N LEU A 237 -22.46 2.60 -4.95
CA LEU A 237 -21.84 2.05 -3.74
C LEU A 237 -22.59 2.43 -2.44
N SER A 238 -23.37 3.52 -2.45
CA SER A 238 -23.97 4.17 -1.28
C SER A 238 -24.79 3.21 -0.39
N GLY A 239 -25.51 2.27 -0.99
CA GLY A 239 -26.26 1.25 -0.24
C GLY A 239 -25.37 0.31 0.56
N SER A 240 -24.16 0.03 0.08
CA SER A 240 -23.19 -0.90 0.67
C SER A 240 -22.15 -0.20 1.55
N ILE A 241 -21.93 1.11 1.35
CA ILE A 241 -20.92 1.90 2.08
C ILE A 241 -21.28 2.13 3.56
N ASN A 242 -22.52 1.88 3.95
CA ASN A 242 -22.96 1.95 5.35
C ASN A 242 -22.19 0.99 6.26
N ASN A 243 -21.61 -0.07 5.70
CA ASN A 243 -20.78 -1.04 6.42
C ASN A 243 -19.33 -0.60 6.57
N VAL A 244 -18.96 0.50 5.89
CA VAL A 244 -17.58 0.96 5.76
C VAL A 244 -17.30 2.05 6.79
N LYS A 245 -16.16 1.94 7.46
CA LYS A 245 -15.71 2.84 8.54
C LYS A 245 -14.95 4.05 8.00
N LEU A 246 -14.37 3.97 6.79
CA LEU A 246 -13.45 4.98 6.25
C LEU A 246 -13.54 5.11 4.72
N VAL A 247 -13.58 6.35 4.20
CA VAL A 247 -13.41 6.65 2.76
C VAL A 247 -12.12 7.44 2.52
N SER A 248 -11.30 7.02 1.54
CA SER A 248 -10.03 7.65 1.13
C SER A 248 -10.10 8.27 -0.28
N LEU A 249 -9.59 9.50 -0.48
CA LEU A 249 -9.67 10.26 -1.75
C LEU A 249 -8.31 10.94 -2.11
N PRO A 250 -7.91 11.02 -3.40
CA PRO A 250 -6.58 11.47 -3.87
C PRO A 250 -6.44 12.99 -4.10
N ASP A 251 -5.22 13.39 -4.50
CA ASP A 251 -4.79 14.76 -4.88
C ASP A 251 -5.04 15.07 -6.38
N ILE A 252 -5.36 16.34 -6.70
CA ILE A 252 -5.45 16.85 -8.07
C ILE A 252 -4.76 18.22 -8.32
N GLY A 253 -3.94 18.75 -7.40
CA GLY A 253 -3.20 20.02 -7.56
C GLY A 253 -3.88 21.28 -6.97
N GLU A 254 -3.80 22.44 -7.64
CA GLU A 254 -4.22 23.74 -7.07
C GLU A 254 -5.73 23.82 -6.75
N SER A 255 -6.58 23.09 -7.47
CA SER A 255 -8.02 23.00 -7.21
C SER A 255 -8.39 21.87 -6.24
N THR A 256 -7.42 21.31 -5.52
CA THR A 256 -7.64 20.13 -4.66
C THR A 256 -8.67 20.41 -3.59
N VAL A 257 -8.54 21.49 -2.82
CA VAL A 257 -9.51 21.75 -1.74
C VAL A 257 -10.91 22.01 -2.26
N ASP A 258 -11.07 22.68 -3.40
CA ASP A 258 -12.39 22.88 -4.04
C ASP A 258 -13.04 21.55 -4.46
N LEU A 259 -12.26 20.65 -5.08
CA LEU A 259 -12.75 19.32 -5.41
C LEU A 259 -13.07 18.51 -4.15
N MET A 260 -12.20 18.55 -3.14
CA MET A 260 -12.43 17.85 -1.87
C MET A 260 -13.73 18.32 -1.22
N ASN A 261 -14.00 19.63 -1.20
CA ASN A 261 -15.26 20.17 -0.70
C ASN A 261 -16.46 19.70 -1.54
N THR A 262 -16.33 19.68 -2.87
CA THR A 262 -17.38 19.19 -3.76
C THR A 262 -17.69 17.71 -3.52
N ILE A 263 -16.67 16.87 -3.40
CA ILE A 263 -16.82 15.45 -3.09
C ILE A 263 -17.41 15.25 -1.69
N TYR A 264 -16.96 16.03 -0.72
CA TYR A 264 -17.51 16.00 0.63
C TYR A 264 -19.02 16.28 0.62
N THR A 265 -19.49 17.28 -0.13
CA THR A 265 -20.92 17.58 -0.29
C THR A 265 -21.71 16.42 -0.93
N ILE A 266 -21.11 15.67 -1.87
CA ILE A 266 -21.74 14.48 -2.45
C ILE A 266 -21.88 13.36 -1.41
N MET A 267 -20.86 13.17 -0.58
CA MET A 267 -20.79 12.07 0.37
C MET A 267 -21.57 12.30 1.67
N GLU A 268 -21.54 13.54 2.19
CA GLU A 268 -22.08 13.95 3.50
C GLU A 268 -23.52 13.48 3.77
N PRO A 269 -24.47 13.51 2.82
CA PRO A 269 -25.86 13.10 3.08
C PRO A 269 -26.01 11.61 3.43
N HIS A 270 -25.08 10.75 3.00
CA HIS A 270 -25.24 9.30 3.03
C HIS A 270 -24.21 8.58 3.92
N PHE A 271 -23.07 9.20 4.21
CA PHE A 271 -21.97 8.55 4.92
C PHE A 271 -21.94 8.87 6.42
N LYS A 272 -21.85 7.83 7.25
CA LYS A 272 -21.83 7.92 8.72
C LYS A 272 -20.50 7.50 9.34
N GLY A 273 -19.50 7.18 8.53
CA GLY A 273 -18.16 6.78 8.98
C GLY A 273 -17.21 7.97 9.11
N TYR A 274 -15.91 7.68 9.08
CA TYR A 274 -14.84 8.67 9.16
C TYR A 274 -14.31 8.99 7.75
N ASN A 275 -14.04 10.26 7.46
CA ASN A 275 -13.41 10.66 6.20
C ASN A 275 -11.89 10.72 6.35
N LEU A 276 -11.16 10.14 5.41
CA LEU A 276 -9.71 10.25 5.28
C LEU A 276 -9.35 10.86 3.94
N TRP A 277 -8.64 11.97 3.95
CA TRP A 277 -8.12 12.58 2.73
C TRP A 277 -6.70 12.07 2.51
N GLN A 278 -6.52 11.24 1.49
CA GLN A 278 -5.22 10.68 1.15
C GLN A 278 -4.51 11.61 0.18
N LEU A 279 -3.49 12.28 0.72
CA LEU A 279 -2.68 13.25 0.01
C LEU A 279 -1.61 12.52 -0.83
N ASP A 280 -2.00 12.03 -2.01
CA ASP A 280 -1.15 11.23 -2.90
C ASP A 280 -0.18 12.08 -3.73
N GLY A 281 0.89 12.58 -3.11
CA GLY A 281 1.73 13.63 -3.71
C GLY A 281 2.47 13.20 -4.98
N ARG A 282 3.28 12.13 -4.92
CA ARG A 282 3.94 11.56 -6.11
C ARG A 282 3.55 10.08 -6.26
N PRO A 283 2.54 9.75 -7.08
CA PRO A 283 2.03 8.39 -7.23
C PRO A 283 3.13 7.37 -7.53
N MET A 284 3.00 6.16 -6.96
CA MET A 284 3.84 4.99 -7.27
C MET A 284 5.38 5.20 -7.17
N SER A 285 5.83 6.15 -6.34
CA SER A 285 7.24 6.60 -6.32
C SER A 285 7.98 6.39 -4.98
N GLY A 286 7.35 5.76 -3.99
CA GLY A 286 7.92 5.63 -2.64
C GLY A 286 9.31 4.97 -2.60
N ASP A 287 9.60 4.07 -3.53
CA ASP A 287 10.88 3.35 -3.64
C ASP A 287 11.98 4.09 -4.43
N ILE A 288 11.70 5.32 -4.92
CA ILE A 288 12.65 6.14 -5.69
C ILE A 288 13.59 6.95 -4.79
N GLY A 289 13.14 7.39 -3.60
CA GLY A 289 13.98 8.03 -2.57
C GLY A 289 13.53 9.44 -2.16
N ARG A 290 14.48 10.25 -1.67
CA ARG A 290 14.22 11.53 -0.97
C ARG A 290 13.45 12.56 -1.81
N GLY A 291 13.66 12.58 -3.13
CA GLY A 291 13.00 13.53 -4.04
C GLY A 291 11.48 13.38 -4.00
N ALA A 292 11.00 12.14 -4.09
CA ALA A 292 9.58 11.83 -4.00
C ALA A 292 8.98 12.28 -2.66
N THR A 293 9.67 11.99 -1.54
CA THR A 293 9.22 12.40 -0.20
C THR A 293 9.11 13.90 -0.02
N ARG A 294 10.01 14.67 -0.64
CA ARG A 294 9.96 16.13 -0.59
C ARG A 294 8.69 16.66 -1.25
N GLU A 295 8.33 16.12 -2.41
CA GLU A 295 7.10 16.49 -3.14
C GLU A 295 5.86 16.19 -2.28
N THR A 296 5.77 14.99 -1.71
CA THR A 296 4.66 14.60 -0.82
C THR A 296 4.50 15.51 0.39
N VAL A 297 5.61 15.84 1.07
CA VAL A 297 5.55 16.68 2.28
C VAL A 297 5.26 18.13 1.94
N SER A 298 5.78 18.64 0.80
CA SER A 298 5.44 19.97 0.30
C SER A 298 3.95 20.10 0.02
N PHE A 299 3.36 19.06 -0.57
CA PHE A 299 1.93 19.02 -0.83
C PHE A 299 1.11 18.99 0.47
N ALA A 300 1.49 18.13 1.43
CA ALA A 300 0.84 18.10 2.74
C ALA A 300 0.92 19.46 3.47
N ALA A 301 2.05 20.16 3.38
CA ALA A 301 2.21 21.51 3.94
C ALA A 301 1.27 22.53 3.28
N HIS A 302 1.12 22.46 1.95
CA HIS A 302 0.21 23.32 1.21
C HIS A 302 -1.24 23.10 1.66
N VAL A 303 -1.72 21.86 1.66
CA VAL A 303 -3.07 21.53 2.16
C VAL A 303 -3.23 21.98 3.60
N ALA A 304 -2.31 21.62 4.50
CA ALA A 304 -2.38 22.01 5.92
C ALA A 304 -2.48 23.53 6.14
N SER A 305 -1.94 24.35 5.23
CA SER A 305 -2.03 25.81 5.29
C SER A 305 -3.37 26.41 4.85
N MET A 306 -4.24 25.63 4.20
CA MET A 306 -5.55 26.10 3.75
C MET A 306 -6.59 26.08 4.87
N SER A 307 -7.41 27.12 4.93
CA SER A 307 -8.46 27.32 5.94
C SER A 307 -9.80 26.65 5.60
N GLU A 308 -10.13 26.48 4.32
CA GLU A 308 -11.44 26.01 3.85
C GLU A 308 -11.46 24.51 3.52
N ARG A 309 -10.68 23.71 4.24
CA ARG A 309 -10.62 22.28 3.95
C ARG A 309 -11.82 21.52 4.52
N PRO A 310 -12.31 20.48 3.83
CA PRO A 310 -13.44 19.71 4.33
C PRO A 310 -13.12 18.96 5.63
N PRO A 311 -14.13 18.63 6.44
CA PRO A 311 -13.96 17.80 7.62
C PRO A 311 -13.34 16.43 7.29
N GLY A 312 -12.54 15.91 8.23
CA GLY A 312 -11.92 14.58 8.12
C GLY A 312 -10.47 14.56 8.59
N PHE A 313 -9.85 13.39 8.50
CA PHE A 313 -8.43 13.18 8.74
C PHE A 313 -7.64 13.33 7.43
N TYR A 314 -6.34 13.59 7.53
CA TYR A 314 -5.45 13.78 6.39
C TYR A 314 -4.26 12.84 6.51
N GLN A 315 -3.89 12.13 5.44
CA GLN A 315 -2.79 11.17 5.47
C GLN A 315 -1.94 11.31 4.22
N LEU A 316 -0.62 11.30 4.36
CA LEU A 316 0.29 11.29 3.22
C LEU A 316 0.26 9.93 2.51
N ALA A 317 0.24 9.95 1.18
CA ALA A 317 0.58 8.81 0.33
C ALA A 317 1.44 9.30 -0.84
N GLY A 318 1.83 8.40 -1.75
CA GLY A 318 2.57 8.79 -2.96
C GLY A 318 3.92 9.44 -2.70
N GLY A 319 4.99 8.64 -2.67
CA GLY A 319 6.37 9.13 -2.43
C GLY A 319 6.84 9.01 -0.97
N THR A 320 6.03 8.38 -0.12
CA THR A 320 6.35 8.06 1.27
C THR A 320 7.36 6.92 1.39
N ASN A 321 8.34 7.08 2.30
CA ASN A 321 9.40 6.12 2.59
C ASN A 321 10.08 6.44 3.94
N SER A 322 11.25 5.85 4.20
CA SER A 322 12.00 6.05 5.45
C SER A 322 12.41 7.50 5.76
N TYR A 323 12.36 8.41 4.79
CA TYR A 323 12.66 9.83 5.01
C TYR A 323 11.43 10.66 5.43
N THR A 324 10.22 10.11 5.32
CA THR A 324 8.97 10.88 5.47
C THR A 324 8.81 11.50 6.85
N VAL A 325 9.10 10.76 7.91
CA VAL A 325 9.00 11.28 9.29
C VAL A 325 9.94 12.45 9.53
N ASP A 326 11.19 12.35 9.06
CA ASP A 326 12.16 13.45 9.21
C ASP A 326 11.73 14.71 8.46
N TYR A 327 11.12 14.55 7.27
CA TYR A 327 10.64 15.68 6.48
C TYR A 327 9.38 16.30 7.10
N LEU A 328 8.44 15.50 7.61
CA LEU A 328 7.28 16.00 8.34
C LEU A 328 7.67 16.77 9.61
N LYS A 329 8.69 16.28 10.35
CA LYS A 329 9.25 16.99 11.51
C LYS A 329 9.85 18.33 11.11
N LYS A 330 10.65 18.38 10.04
CA LYS A 330 11.23 19.62 9.50
C LYS A 330 10.16 20.62 9.04
N ALA A 331 9.05 20.12 8.51
CA ALA A 331 7.91 20.95 8.10
C ALA A 331 6.99 21.35 9.27
N GLY A 332 7.24 20.86 10.50
CA GLY A 332 6.38 21.14 11.65
C GLY A 332 4.99 20.48 11.55
N LEU A 333 4.84 19.43 10.76
CA LEU A 333 3.55 18.74 10.52
C LEU A 333 3.43 17.40 11.26
N PHE A 334 4.55 16.84 11.73
CA PHE A 334 4.54 15.52 12.38
C PHE A 334 3.89 15.60 13.77
N GLN A 335 2.73 14.95 13.92
CA GLN A 335 1.98 14.89 15.20
C GLN A 335 1.67 16.27 15.80
N SER A 336 1.62 17.31 14.96
CA SER A 336 1.30 18.67 15.35
C SER A 336 -0.21 18.86 15.39
N SER A 337 -0.75 19.39 16.48
CA SER A 337 -2.16 19.78 16.62
C SER A 337 -2.36 21.27 16.37
N ASN A 338 -3.50 21.67 15.80
CA ASN A 338 -3.89 23.09 15.69
C ASN A 338 -4.19 23.67 17.08
N TRP A 339 -3.19 24.30 17.70
CA TRP A 339 -3.38 25.08 18.92
C TRP A 339 -3.76 26.51 18.56
N ASN A 340 -5.06 26.85 18.56
CA ASN A 340 -5.47 28.25 18.53
C ASN A 340 -5.30 28.86 19.93
N SER A 341 -4.17 29.53 20.15
CA SER A 341 -3.97 30.41 21.30
C SER A 341 -4.71 31.73 21.02
N GLY A 342 -6.01 31.78 21.30
CA GLY A 342 -6.80 33.01 21.17
C GLY A 342 -8.25 32.81 21.56
N THR A 343 -8.62 33.41 22.70
CA THR A 343 -10.01 33.61 23.20
C THR A 343 -10.84 32.35 23.43
N ALA A 344 -10.75 31.85 24.66
CA ALA A 344 -11.71 30.92 25.22
C ALA A 344 -13.08 31.62 25.39
N THR A 345 -14.06 31.19 24.60
CA THR A 345 -15.47 31.20 25.01
C THR A 345 -15.97 29.76 24.92
N SER A 346 -16.49 29.31 26.05
CA SER A 346 -17.06 27.99 26.32
C SER A 346 -18.07 27.56 25.25
N GLU A 347 -18.11 26.25 25.00
CA GLU A 347 -19.04 25.50 24.12
C GLU A 347 -18.58 25.25 22.68
N MET A 348 -17.44 24.58 22.54
CA MET A 348 -17.25 23.40 21.68
C MET A 348 -15.82 22.91 21.94
N ALA A 349 -15.67 21.71 22.48
CA ALA A 349 -14.37 21.05 22.60
C ALA A 349 -13.84 20.81 21.18
N SER A 350 -13.08 21.77 20.64
CA SER A 350 -12.44 21.64 19.33
C SER A 350 -11.41 20.52 19.44
N SER A 351 -11.81 19.37 18.89
CA SER A 351 -11.06 18.13 18.75
C SER A 351 -9.54 18.37 18.59
N HIS A 352 -8.76 17.81 19.52
CA HIS A 352 -7.29 17.77 19.50
C HIS A 352 -6.78 16.86 18.37
N GLN A 353 -7.10 17.18 17.12
CA GLN A 353 -6.73 16.41 15.94
C GLN A 353 -5.39 16.89 15.37
N ALA A 354 -4.53 15.94 15.01
CA ALA A 354 -3.31 16.23 14.28
C ALA A 354 -3.62 16.84 12.90
N LEU A 355 -2.80 17.80 12.48
CA LEU A 355 -2.84 18.40 11.14
C LEU A 355 -2.72 17.35 10.03
N ILE A 356 -1.85 16.37 10.27
CA ILE A 356 -1.67 15.17 9.47
C ILE A 356 -1.89 13.98 10.40
N GLY A 357 -2.93 13.20 10.12
CA GLY A 357 -3.34 12.06 10.91
C GLY A 357 -2.43 10.84 10.77
N GLY A 358 -1.70 10.71 9.64
CA GLY A 358 -0.76 9.60 9.46
C GLY A 358 -0.07 9.51 8.10
N ILE A 359 0.52 8.35 7.85
CA ILE A 359 1.32 8.05 6.66
C ILE A 359 0.92 6.70 6.08
N ALA A 360 0.66 6.64 4.78
CA ALA A 360 0.55 5.39 4.05
C ALA A 360 1.86 5.04 3.35
N TYR A 361 2.27 3.77 3.40
CA TYR A 361 3.46 3.27 2.70
C TYR A 361 3.08 2.21 1.67
N GLY A 362 3.45 2.45 0.40
CA GLY A 362 3.21 1.52 -0.71
C GLY A 362 4.47 0.82 -1.20
N GLY A 363 5.00 1.25 -2.36
CA GLY A 363 6.13 0.58 -3.02
C GLY A 363 7.38 0.40 -2.15
N TYR A 364 7.67 1.36 -1.25
CA TYR A 364 8.79 1.21 -0.30
C TYR A 364 8.57 0.08 0.71
N ALA A 365 7.36 -0.04 1.24
CA ALA A 365 6.98 -1.12 2.17
C ALA A 365 7.03 -2.49 1.47
N ARG A 366 6.49 -2.59 0.25
CA ARG A 366 6.59 -3.82 -0.55
C ARG A 366 8.03 -4.23 -0.82
N LYS A 367 8.90 -3.28 -1.13
CA LYS A 367 10.33 -3.52 -1.36
C LYS A 367 11.05 -4.05 -0.11
N ILE A 368 10.62 -3.70 1.10
CA ILE A 368 11.19 -4.23 2.34
C ILE A 368 10.94 -5.74 2.41
N VAL A 369 9.67 -6.16 2.41
CA VAL A 369 9.30 -7.57 2.56
C VAL A 369 9.76 -8.39 1.35
N GLY A 370 9.58 -7.87 0.14
CA GLY A 370 9.99 -8.56 -1.10
C GLY A 370 11.50 -8.84 -1.17
N ARG A 371 12.36 -8.02 -0.56
CA ARG A 371 13.81 -8.32 -0.47
C ARG A 371 14.09 -9.53 0.41
N VAL A 372 13.33 -9.73 1.47
CA VAL A 372 13.49 -10.87 2.38
C VAL A 372 12.92 -12.13 1.74
N LEU A 373 11.74 -12.04 1.12
CA LEU A 373 11.12 -13.17 0.40
C LEU A 373 12.03 -13.74 -0.69
N ARG A 374 12.73 -12.88 -1.45
CA ARG A 374 13.69 -13.32 -2.49
C ARG A 374 14.92 -14.07 -1.94
N LYS A 375 15.19 -14.03 -0.63
CA LYS A 375 16.27 -14.83 -0.01
C LYS A 375 15.83 -16.27 0.24
N ILE A 376 14.53 -16.53 0.25
CA ILE A 376 14.00 -17.86 0.44
C ILE A 376 14.16 -18.64 -0.88
N PRO A 377 14.81 -19.83 -0.87
CA PRO A 377 15.08 -20.55 -2.10
C PRO A 377 13.82 -20.87 -2.92
N GLU A 378 13.86 -20.61 -4.23
CA GLU A 378 12.72 -20.80 -5.16
C GLU A 378 12.18 -22.24 -5.18
N GLN A 379 12.99 -23.22 -4.81
CA GLN A 379 12.60 -24.63 -4.69
C GLN A 379 11.45 -24.87 -3.70
N PHE A 380 11.17 -23.91 -2.80
CA PHE A 380 10.05 -23.95 -1.86
C PHE A 380 8.73 -23.40 -2.45
N GLY A 381 8.72 -22.92 -3.70
CA GLY A 381 7.52 -22.46 -4.39
C GLY A 381 6.96 -21.15 -3.85
N ARG A 382 5.62 -20.98 -3.88
CA ARG A 382 4.96 -19.84 -3.22
C ARG A 382 5.06 -20.01 -1.71
N VAL A 383 5.89 -19.17 -1.09
CA VAL A 383 6.30 -19.34 0.31
C VAL A 383 5.35 -18.62 1.26
N HIS A 384 4.92 -19.32 2.30
CA HIS A 384 4.37 -18.73 3.51
C HIS A 384 5.53 -18.33 4.43
N ILE A 385 5.73 -17.04 4.66
CA ILE A 385 6.96 -16.55 5.34
C ILE A 385 7.07 -17.04 6.79
N GLU A 386 5.96 -17.37 7.45
CA GLU A 386 5.93 -17.96 8.79
C GLU A 386 6.52 -19.38 8.87
N ASP A 387 6.61 -20.10 7.76
CA ASP A 387 7.32 -21.38 7.72
C ASP A 387 8.85 -21.19 7.76
N HIS A 388 9.31 -19.93 7.66
CA HIS A 388 10.71 -19.53 7.73
C HIS A 388 10.90 -18.44 8.82
N PRO A 389 10.89 -18.79 10.11
CA PRO A 389 10.86 -17.83 11.22
C PRO A 389 11.98 -16.80 11.21
N ASP A 390 13.19 -17.17 10.75
CA ASP A 390 14.32 -16.24 10.64
C ASP A 390 14.06 -15.15 9.58
N HIS A 391 13.44 -15.52 8.46
CA HIS A 391 13.06 -14.59 7.40
C HIS A 391 11.86 -13.74 7.83
N LEU A 392 10.87 -14.33 8.53
CA LEU A 392 9.78 -13.56 9.12
C LEU A 392 10.30 -12.53 10.13
N LEU A 393 11.24 -12.92 11.00
CA LEU A 393 11.87 -12.02 11.96
C LEU A 393 12.63 -10.88 11.26
N GLU A 394 13.41 -11.20 10.22
CA GLU A 394 14.11 -10.19 9.44
C GLU A 394 13.13 -9.20 8.79
N ALA A 395 12.09 -9.70 8.12
CA ALA A 395 11.07 -8.87 7.49
C ALA A 395 10.34 -7.99 8.51
N LEU A 396 10.01 -8.54 9.68
CA LEU A 396 9.38 -7.80 10.78
C LEU A 396 10.30 -6.70 11.32
N GLN A 397 11.59 -6.96 11.54
CA GLN A 397 12.54 -5.94 12.03
C GLN A 397 12.71 -4.79 11.04
N GLU A 398 12.76 -5.08 9.74
CA GLU A 398 12.79 -4.02 8.71
C GLU A 398 11.47 -3.25 8.65
N ALA A 399 10.32 -3.93 8.71
CA ALA A 399 9.00 -3.29 8.75
C ALA A 399 8.84 -2.40 10.00
N MET A 400 9.28 -2.87 11.17
CA MET A 400 9.30 -2.11 12.42
C MET A 400 10.18 -0.86 12.32
N SER A 401 11.26 -0.91 11.54
CA SER A 401 12.15 0.23 11.31
C SER A 401 11.48 1.31 10.45
N LEU A 402 10.49 0.94 9.62
CA LEU A 402 9.66 1.87 8.84
C LEU A 402 8.48 2.42 9.67
N VAL A 403 7.79 1.56 10.43
CA VAL A 403 6.54 1.88 11.14
C VAL A 403 6.81 2.53 12.52
N GLY A 404 7.86 2.08 13.22
CA GLY A 404 8.23 2.52 14.57
C GLY A 404 8.42 4.03 14.73
N PRO A 405 9.10 4.73 13.80
CA PRO A 405 9.23 6.19 13.86
C PRO A 405 7.90 6.95 13.85
N VAL A 406 6.84 6.38 13.27
CA VAL A 406 5.48 6.96 13.29
C VAL A 406 4.75 6.58 14.58
N LYS A 407 4.86 5.31 14.97
CA LYS A 407 4.16 4.71 16.12
C LYS A 407 4.79 4.97 17.48
N GLY A 408 6.00 5.52 17.52
CA GLY A 408 6.68 5.90 18.76
C GLY A 408 7.37 4.74 19.51
N TYR A 409 7.50 3.55 18.89
CA TYR A 409 8.32 2.47 19.45
C TYR A 409 9.71 2.44 18.80
N ILE A 410 10.73 2.16 19.62
CA ILE A 410 12.13 2.08 19.15
C ILE A 410 12.36 0.66 18.61
N PRO A 411 12.77 0.49 17.34
CA PRO A 411 13.18 -0.82 16.84
C PRO A 411 14.34 -1.35 17.68
N SER A 412 14.27 -2.60 18.14
CA SER A 412 15.37 -3.23 18.88
C SER A 412 16.62 -3.25 18.01
N HIS A 413 17.60 -2.39 18.33
CA HIS A 413 18.94 -2.23 17.72
C HIS A 413 19.19 -2.98 16.40
N SER A 414 18.57 -2.54 15.30
CA SER A 414 19.14 -2.74 13.97
C SER A 414 19.92 -1.47 13.62
N LYS A 415 21.23 -1.60 13.41
CA LYS A 415 22.01 -0.51 12.82
C LYS A 415 21.34 -0.17 11.48
N PRO A 416 21.03 1.11 11.17
CA PRO A 416 20.58 1.46 9.85
C PRO A 416 21.66 1.02 8.85
N PHE A 417 21.29 0.19 7.89
CA PHE A 417 22.14 -0.16 6.75
C PHE A 417 22.24 1.07 5.84
N MET A 418 22.98 2.09 6.29
CA MET A 418 23.47 3.19 5.47
C MET A 418 24.89 2.86 5.03
N LYS A 419 25.02 2.47 3.76
CA LYS A 419 26.16 2.54 2.80
C LYS A 419 25.97 1.41 1.78
N GLN A 420 26.05 1.57 0.46
CA GLN A 420 26.56 2.62 -0.43
C GLN A 420 25.71 2.58 -1.70
N VAL A 421 25.20 3.72 -2.15
CA VAL A 421 25.00 3.94 -3.60
C VAL A 421 25.66 5.28 -3.88
N ASP A 422 26.98 5.24 -3.95
CA ASP A 422 27.76 6.28 -4.63
C ASP A 422 27.98 5.81 -6.06
N ARG A 423 27.52 6.65 -6.99
CA ARG A 423 28.09 6.91 -8.31
C ARG A 423 28.42 5.70 -9.20
N GLN A 424 27.53 5.43 -10.15
CA GLN A 424 27.83 5.53 -11.59
C GLN A 424 26.58 5.94 -12.34
#